data_AF-A0AAV0JJM2-F1
#
_entry.id   AF-A0AAV0JJM2-F1
#
_cell.length_a   1.000
_cell.length_b   1.000
_cell.length_c   1.000
_cell.angle_alpha   90.00
_cell.angle_beta   90.00
_cell.angle_gamma   90.00
#
_symmetry.space_group_name_H-M   'P 1'
#
loop_
_entity.id
_entity.type
_entity.pdbx_description
1 polymer ?
#
loop_
_entity_poly.entity_id
_entity_poly.type
_entity_poly.pdbx_seq_one_letter_code
_entity_poly.pdbx_strand_id
1 'polypeptide(L)'
;MWIYGLLAVQLFIFLWQLTRKLKPPVNSLAAESTPSSSAICDNNGAAPVPIVYKYDVFLSFRGADTRFNITSHLYAALRGRSIMSYIDDVNLQRGVDIVDSLWGAIEQSRMAVIVFSDNYADSGWCLDELVKIAQCRKTLNQVVLPVFCGMPPEDVRDQTGSYGVAFAKHRQSTASPEKVKMWRAALQEVAGIPGCESLKRLNSTGAELVKTVVETVLATLDQISPVSQFPGLVGIHTRIDDIESLLHLASDSETRIVGMWGMGGVGKTTLARAIYDQFSSKFEACHFLGDFRQELERRSELDLQHELFSTLLGDDYNHHTAERSTNLALTYAKMRLTRTRVLVVIDDVENPVALHNLLDKQPRTLFGPGSRILVTSRDHQVLQNVCDEVYEAKGLNDYESLQLFASNVFKNAISDEFVELSWRAIKYPSGNPLALIVLAKALFGRSKEYWESILLRLHRGEPNQKVQNVLRISYDGLDRDEKNAFLDVACFYKGESRRHVKSMLDGAYGDGSSENIVTSLTDRALIGIAHDGLTVMMHDLLQEMGRGIVKHESDDPGQRSRLWDQNDVYSVLTRKGVIEFEC
;
A
#
# COMPACT_ATOMS: atom_id res chain seq x y z
N MET A 1 38.71 -18.00 7.75
CA MET A 1 37.61 -17.06 7.41
C MET A 1 37.56 -15.79 8.28
N TRP A 2 38.27 -15.71 9.41
CA TRP A 2 38.22 -14.53 10.29
C TRP A 2 39.23 -13.41 9.99
N ILE A 3 40.27 -13.69 9.20
CA ILE A 3 41.32 -12.71 8.87
C ILE A 3 40.86 -11.73 7.76
N TYR A 4 39.97 -12.17 6.86
CA TYR A 4 39.44 -11.33 5.78
C TYR A 4 38.44 -10.27 6.26
N GLY A 5 37.71 -10.54 7.34
CA GLY A 5 36.77 -9.58 7.94
C GLY A 5 37.48 -8.38 8.59
N LEU A 6 38.61 -8.61 9.27
CA LEU A 6 39.38 -7.53 9.90
C LEU A 6 40.09 -6.64 8.87
N LEU A 7 40.59 -7.23 7.78
CA LEU A 7 41.20 -6.49 6.67
C LEU A 7 40.17 -5.63 5.93
N ALA A 8 38.93 -6.10 5.76
CA ALA A 8 37.86 -5.32 5.13
C ALA A 8 37.46 -4.10 5.97
N VAL A 9 37.39 -4.24 7.30
CA VAL A 9 37.08 -3.12 8.20
C VAL A 9 38.22 -2.10 8.24
N GLN A 10 39.48 -2.54 8.25
CA GLN A 10 40.63 -1.63 8.18
C GLN A 10 40.73 -0.91 6.82
N LEU A 11 40.42 -1.58 5.72
CA LEU A 11 40.40 -0.96 4.39
C LEU A 11 39.30 0.11 4.28
N PHE A 12 38.13 -0.13 4.90
CA PHE A 12 37.02 0.83 4.93
C PHE A 12 37.37 2.08 5.75
N ILE A 13 38.01 1.91 6.92
CA ILE A 13 38.48 3.03 7.75
C ILE A 13 39.56 3.83 7.00
N PHE A 14 40.46 3.16 6.28
CA PHE A 14 41.49 3.83 5.48
C PHE A 14 40.91 4.62 4.30
N LEU A 15 39.96 4.05 3.56
CA LEU A 15 39.25 4.74 2.47
C LEU A 15 38.41 5.92 2.97
N TRP A 16 37.78 5.79 4.14
CA TRP A 16 37.05 6.88 4.79
C TRP A 16 37.97 8.03 5.25
N GLN A 17 39.18 7.73 5.72
CA GLN A 17 40.17 8.76 6.04
C GLN A 17 40.76 9.45 4.79
N LEU A 18 40.90 8.73 3.67
CA LEU A 18 41.40 9.28 2.41
C LEU A 18 40.43 10.29 1.79
N THR A 19 39.13 10.02 1.86
CA THR A 19 38.07 10.90 1.34
C THR A 19 37.93 12.20 2.15
N ARG A 20 38.31 12.20 3.44
CA ARG A 20 38.38 13.42 4.26
C ARG A 20 39.57 14.34 3.97
N LYS A 21 40.67 13.83 3.39
CA LYS A 21 41.85 14.64 3.02
C LYS A 21 41.75 15.30 1.64
N LEU A 22 40.71 14.99 0.86
CA LEU A 22 40.45 15.55 -0.47
C LEU A 22 39.28 16.55 -0.43
N LYS A 23 39.44 17.65 0.30
CA LYS A 23 38.65 18.87 0.08
C LYS A 23 39.64 20.01 -0.24
N PRO A 24 39.52 20.71 -1.37
CA PRO A 24 40.38 21.85 -1.66
C PRO A 24 40.00 23.04 -0.75
N PRO A 25 40.95 23.92 -0.41
CA PRO A 25 40.69 25.06 0.46
C PRO A 25 39.95 26.16 -0.33
N VAL A 26 38.93 26.74 0.30
CA VAL A 26 38.27 27.95 -0.20
C VAL A 26 39.13 29.15 0.20
N ASN A 27 39.71 29.83 -0.79
CA ASN A 27 40.47 31.06 -0.60
C ASN A 27 39.54 32.20 -0.15
N SER A 28 39.83 32.78 1.01
CA SER A 28 39.35 34.09 1.42
C SER A 28 40.30 35.16 0.88
N LEU A 29 39.75 36.11 0.13
CA LEU A 29 40.43 37.37 -0.17
C LEU A 29 39.47 38.52 0.17
N ALA A 30 39.89 39.30 1.16
CA ALA A 30 39.34 40.60 1.50
C ALA A 30 39.79 41.62 0.45
N ALA A 31 38.90 42.53 0.06
CA ALA A 31 39.24 43.80 -0.57
C ALA A 31 38.22 44.87 -0.16
N GLU A 32 38.73 46.08 -0.01
CA GLU A 32 38.27 47.19 0.82
C GLU A 32 37.15 48.07 0.21
N SER A 33 36.49 48.81 1.11
CA SER A 33 35.69 50.06 0.99
C SER A 33 36.09 51.02 -0.15
N THR A 34 35.27 51.86 -0.84
CA THR A 34 34.04 52.68 -0.59
C THR A 34 33.77 53.53 -1.89
N PRO A 35 32.80 54.47 -2.02
CA PRO A 35 31.33 54.46 -1.84
C PRO A 35 30.54 55.13 -3.04
N SER A 36 29.23 55.36 -2.84
CA SER A 36 28.22 56.13 -3.63
C SER A 36 27.35 55.28 -4.58
N SER A 37 26.03 55.40 -4.66
CA SER A 37 25.05 56.38 -4.18
C SER A 37 23.68 55.67 -4.01
N SER A 38 22.91 56.17 -3.05
CA SER A 38 21.62 55.69 -2.55
C SER A 38 20.49 55.49 -3.57
N ALA A 39 19.78 54.36 -3.46
CA ALA A 39 18.33 54.31 -3.64
C ALA A 39 17.77 53.21 -2.71
N ILE A 40 16.84 53.62 -1.85
CA ILE A 40 16.19 52.84 -0.80
C ILE A 40 15.22 51.84 -1.47
N CYS A 41 15.39 50.55 -1.21
CA CYS A 41 14.40 49.53 -1.51
C CYS A 41 14.01 48.84 -0.20
N ASP A 42 12.75 49.06 0.21
CA ASP A 42 12.11 48.34 1.31
C ASP A 42 11.96 46.86 0.96
N ASN A 43 12.85 46.02 1.49
CA ASN A 43 12.74 44.56 1.43
C ASN A 43 11.98 44.05 2.66
N ASN A 44 10.66 43.92 2.55
CA ASN A 44 9.91 43.02 3.43
C ASN A 44 10.07 41.59 2.92
N GLY A 45 11.10 40.91 3.41
CA GLY A 45 11.26 39.46 3.27
C GLY A 45 10.24 38.71 4.12
N ALA A 46 9.06 38.45 3.57
CA ALA A 46 8.17 37.42 4.09
C ALA A 46 8.62 36.05 3.58
N ALA A 47 8.77 35.08 4.47
CA ALA A 47 8.95 33.67 4.10
C ALA A 47 7.78 33.23 3.18
N PRO A 48 7.99 32.37 2.18
CA PRO A 48 6.91 31.94 1.30
C PRO A 48 5.83 31.24 2.12
N VAL A 49 4.62 31.79 2.11
CA VAL A 49 3.44 31.16 2.71
C VAL A 49 3.27 29.79 2.06
N PRO A 50 3.12 28.69 2.84
CA PRO A 50 2.86 27.38 2.26
C PRO A 50 1.58 27.44 1.44
N ILE A 51 1.68 27.12 0.15
CA ILE A 51 0.54 27.09 -0.76
C ILE A 51 -0.42 26.01 -0.29
N VAL A 52 -1.60 26.40 0.16
CA VAL A 52 -2.69 25.47 0.48
C VAL A 52 -3.44 25.19 -0.81
N TYR A 53 -3.24 24.00 -1.37
CA TYR A 53 -4.00 23.55 -2.53
C TYR A 53 -5.43 23.19 -2.11
N LYS A 54 -6.40 23.80 -2.78
CA LYS A 54 -7.83 23.53 -2.60
C LYS A 54 -8.38 22.58 -3.66
N TYR A 55 -7.74 22.55 -4.83
CA TYR A 55 -8.15 21.74 -5.97
C TYR A 55 -6.95 20.96 -6.52
N ASP A 56 -7.22 19.78 -7.06
CA ASP A 56 -6.22 19.01 -7.81
C ASP A 56 -6.06 19.60 -9.21
N VAL A 57 -7.17 19.90 -9.88
CA VAL A 57 -7.19 20.33 -11.29
C VAL A 57 -8.03 21.58 -11.48
N PHE A 58 -7.49 22.58 -12.19
CA PHE A 58 -8.26 23.67 -12.79
C PHE A 58 -8.56 23.37 -14.26
N LEU A 59 -9.83 23.40 -14.68
CA LEU A 59 -10.23 23.22 -16.08
C LEU A 59 -10.48 24.56 -16.77
N SER A 60 -9.61 24.95 -17.70
CA SER A 60 -9.85 26.10 -18.61
C SER A 60 -10.35 25.63 -19.96
N PHE A 61 -11.44 26.23 -20.45
CA PHE A 61 -12.07 25.83 -21.70
C PHE A 61 -12.99 26.93 -22.23
N ARG A 62 -13.36 26.84 -23.51
CA ARG A 62 -14.37 27.71 -24.10
C ARG A 62 -15.76 27.12 -23.89
N GLY A 63 -16.50 27.68 -22.94
CA GLY A 63 -17.83 27.17 -22.60
C GLY A 63 -18.84 27.06 -23.76
N ALA A 64 -18.76 27.94 -24.76
CA ALA A 64 -19.63 27.86 -25.94
C ALA A 64 -19.32 26.69 -26.87
N ASP A 65 -18.08 26.20 -26.86
CA ASP A 65 -17.60 25.19 -27.80
C ASP A 65 -17.62 23.80 -27.16
N THR A 66 -17.16 23.69 -25.91
CA THR A 66 -16.82 22.39 -25.32
C THR A 66 -17.58 22.01 -24.04
N ARG A 67 -18.38 22.92 -23.46
CA ARG A 67 -19.05 22.68 -22.17
C ARG A 67 -19.90 21.41 -22.19
N PHE A 68 -20.75 21.26 -23.20
CA PHE A 68 -21.71 20.15 -23.31
C PHE A 68 -21.18 18.95 -24.11
N ASN A 69 -19.87 18.89 -24.38
CA ASN A 69 -19.23 17.76 -25.05
C ASN A 69 -18.09 17.18 -24.20
N ILE A 70 -16.86 17.17 -24.72
CA ILE A 70 -15.63 16.72 -24.10
C ILE A 70 -15.42 17.28 -22.69
N THR A 71 -15.73 18.56 -22.41
CA THR A 71 -15.46 19.12 -21.08
C THR A 71 -16.39 18.54 -20.02
N SER A 72 -17.69 18.37 -20.31
CA SER A 72 -18.62 17.72 -19.37
C SER A 72 -18.23 16.26 -19.09
N HIS A 73 -17.81 15.53 -20.13
CA HIS A 73 -17.37 14.14 -19.97
C HIS A 73 -16.05 14.05 -19.21
N LEU A 74 -15.10 14.93 -19.49
CA LEU A 74 -13.82 15.01 -18.77
C LEU A 74 -14.04 15.33 -17.29
N TYR A 75 -14.87 16.34 -16.99
CA TYR A 75 -15.18 16.70 -15.61
C TYR A 75 -15.86 15.55 -14.84
N ALA A 76 -16.83 14.87 -15.46
CA ALA A 76 -17.47 13.70 -14.87
C ALA A 76 -16.48 12.55 -14.63
N ALA A 77 -15.59 12.29 -15.59
CA ALA A 77 -14.59 11.23 -15.47
C ALA A 77 -13.53 11.53 -14.40
N LEU A 78 -13.05 12.77 -14.30
CA LEU A 78 -12.14 13.21 -13.23
C LEU A 78 -12.81 13.06 -11.85
N ARG A 79 -14.07 13.49 -11.73
CA ARG A 79 -14.84 13.33 -10.49
C ARG A 79 -15.08 11.86 -10.13
N GLY A 80 -15.33 11.01 -11.12
CA GLY A 80 -15.45 9.56 -10.94
C GLY A 80 -14.17 8.89 -10.43
N ARG A 81 -13.02 9.55 -10.58
CA ARG A 81 -11.71 9.15 -10.03
C ARG A 81 -11.36 9.88 -8.72
N SER A 82 -12.33 10.55 -8.09
CA SER A 82 -12.14 11.34 -6.86
C SER A 82 -11.13 12.49 -6.99
N ILE A 83 -10.90 13.00 -8.20
CA ILE A 83 -10.02 14.15 -8.45
C ILE A 83 -10.81 15.44 -8.25
N MET A 84 -10.39 16.26 -7.28
CA MET A 84 -11.09 17.50 -6.95
C MET A 84 -10.82 18.56 -8.00
N SER A 85 -11.73 18.69 -8.96
CA SER A 85 -11.58 19.57 -10.12
C SER A 85 -12.43 20.84 -9.99
N TYR A 86 -11.85 21.99 -10.30
CA TYR A 86 -12.57 23.25 -10.47
C TYR A 86 -12.95 23.45 -11.94
N ILE A 87 -14.21 23.78 -12.20
CA ILE A 87 -14.72 24.14 -13.51
C ILE A 87 -15.45 25.48 -13.40
N ASP A 88 -15.14 26.43 -14.28
CA ASP A 88 -15.84 27.71 -14.30
C ASP A 88 -17.29 27.50 -14.80
N ASP A 89 -18.28 27.94 -14.01
CA ASP A 89 -19.70 27.90 -14.36
C ASP A 89 -20.12 29.29 -14.85
N VAL A 90 -20.11 29.47 -16.16
CA VAL A 90 -20.26 30.78 -16.85
C VAL A 90 -21.70 31.33 -16.74
N ASN A 91 -22.53 30.80 -15.83
CA ASN A 91 -23.84 31.37 -15.48
C ASN A 91 -23.78 32.40 -14.34
N LEU A 92 -22.61 32.65 -13.73
CA LEU A 92 -22.48 33.66 -12.68
C LEU A 92 -22.43 35.09 -13.29
N GLN A 93 -23.46 35.89 -13.01
CA GLN A 93 -23.52 37.31 -13.39
C GLN A 93 -22.34 38.08 -12.79
N ARG A 94 -21.65 38.85 -13.64
CA ARG A 94 -20.37 39.54 -13.40
C ARG A 94 -20.38 40.41 -12.14
N GLY A 95 -19.39 40.20 -11.26
CA GLY A 95 -19.05 41.03 -10.10
C GLY A 95 -17.55 40.90 -9.75
N VAL A 96 -17.00 41.85 -8.97
CA VAL A 96 -15.56 41.92 -8.61
C VAL A 96 -15.12 40.70 -7.78
N ASP A 97 -15.99 40.20 -6.90
CA ASP A 97 -15.72 39.06 -6.02
C ASP A 97 -15.51 37.73 -6.78
N ILE A 98 -16.03 37.61 -8.00
CA ILE A 98 -15.89 36.41 -8.85
C ILE A 98 -14.50 36.35 -9.49
N VAL A 99 -13.94 37.50 -9.84
CA VAL A 99 -12.61 37.62 -10.47
C VAL A 99 -11.53 37.16 -9.49
N ASP A 100 -11.59 37.63 -8.25
CA ASP A 100 -10.64 37.25 -7.20
C ASP A 100 -10.78 35.78 -6.81
N SER A 101 -12.02 35.24 -6.79
CA SER A 101 -12.27 33.81 -6.57
C SER A 101 -11.71 32.94 -7.70
N LEU A 102 -11.79 33.38 -8.96
CA LEU A 102 -11.26 32.62 -10.10
C LEU A 102 -9.74 32.59 -10.09
N TRP A 103 -9.09 33.73 -9.88
CA TRP A 103 -7.63 33.79 -9.77
C TRP A 103 -7.12 32.97 -8.60
N GLY A 104 -7.81 33.02 -7.45
CA GLY A 104 -7.53 32.16 -6.31
C GLY A 104 -7.68 30.68 -6.64
N ALA A 105 -8.71 30.29 -7.40
CA ALA A 105 -8.89 28.89 -7.82
C ALA A 105 -7.76 28.41 -8.73
N ILE A 106 -7.28 29.25 -9.66
CA ILE A 106 -6.12 28.93 -10.50
C ILE A 106 -4.87 28.76 -9.63
N GLU A 107 -4.59 29.68 -8.71
CA GLU A 107 -3.41 29.61 -7.83
C GLU A 107 -3.46 28.42 -6.84
N GLN A 108 -4.65 28.07 -6.35
CA GLN A 108 -4.89 27.00 -5.38
C GLN A 108 -5.07 25.62 -6.04
N SER A 109 -4.84 25.50 -7.34
CA SER A 109 -4.89 24.23 -8.06
C SER A 109 -3.49 23.62 -8.21
N ARG A 110 -3.36 22.30 -8.06
CA ARG A 110 -2.06 21.61 -8.26
C ARG A 110 -1.63 21.58 -9.72
N MET A 111 -2.59 21.45 -10.63
CA MET A 111 -2.36 21.55 -12.06
C MET A 111 -3.51 22.23 -12.79
N ALA A 112 -3.24 22.70 -14.01
CA ALA A 112 -4.24 23.26 -14.92
C ALA A 112 -4.32 22.42 -16.20
N VAL A 113 -5.55 22.07 -16.61
CA VAL A 113 -5.83 21.42 -17.90
C VAL A 113 -6.53 22.44 -18.79
N ILE A 114 -5.97 22.74 -19.96
CA ILE A 114 -6.57 23.67 -20.92
C ILE A 114 -7.12 22.90 -22.10
N VAL A 115 -8.41 23.04 -22.36
CA VAL A 115 -9.09 22.45 -23.52
C VAL A 115 -9.17 23.51 -24.63
N PHE A 116 -8.24 23.45 -25.58
CA PHE A 116 -8.21 24.31 -26.76
C PHE A 116 -9.22 23.83 -27.80
N SER A 117 -10.13 24.74 -28.18
CA SER A 117 -11.10 24.59 -29.26
C SER A 117 -10.85 25.63 -30.35
N ASP A 118 -11.49 25.46 -31.51
CA ASP A 118 -11.35 26.36 -32.65
C ASP A 118 -11.61 27.84 -32.30
N ASN A 119 -12.57 28.13 -31.40
CA ASN A 119 -12.94 29.50 -31.02
C ASN A 119 -12.50 29.88 -29.59
N TYR A 120 -11.55 29.16 -28.99
CA TYR A 120 -11.06 29.49 -27.64
C TYR A 120 -10.54 30.92 -27.56
N ALA A 121 -9.74 31.35 -28.55
CA ALA A 121 -9.17 32.69 -28.61
C ALA A 121 -10.16 33.81 -28.92
N ASP A 122 -11.41 33.51 -29.32
CA ASP A 122 -12.44 34.57 -29.46
C ASP A 122 -12.84 35.14 -28.08
N SER A 123 -12.62 34.39 -26.99
CA SER A 123 -12.95 34.82 -25.63
C SER A 123 -11.75 35.48 -24.95
N GLY A 124 -11.84 36.81 -24.73
CA GLY A 124 -10.84 37.52 -23.93
C GLY A 124 -10.69 36.99 -22.51
N TRP A 125 -11.76 36.40 -21.94
CA TRP A 125 -11.72 35.79 -20.62
C TRP A 125 -10.89 34.50 -20.60
N CYS A 126 -11.07 33.63 -21.59
CA CYS A 126 -10.27 32.41 -21.73
C CYS A 126 -8.78 32.76 -21.91
N LEU A 127 -8.50 33.85 -22.65
CA LEU A 127 -7.14 34.35 -22.82
C LEU A 127 -6.55 34.97 -21.53
N ASP A 128 -7.37 35.61 -20.70
CA ASP A 128 -6.96 36.13 -19.39
C ASP A 128 -6.66 34.98 -18.41
N GLU A 129 -7.49 33.93 -18.39
CA GLU A 129 -7.22 32.68 -17.68
C GLU A 129 -5.88 32.08 -18.07
N LEU A 130 -5.63 31.97 -19.38
CA LEU A 130 -4.41 31.40 -19.91
C LEU A 130 -3.16 32.20 -19.49
N VAL A 131 -3.26 33.53 -19.47
CA VAL A 131 -2.18 34.40 -18.96
C VAL A 131 -1.91 34.12 -17.50
N LYS A 132 -2.95 34.00 -16.66
CA LYS A 132 -2.78 33.69 -15.25
C LYS A 132 -2.17 32.30 -15.05
N ILE A 133 -2.61 31.29 -15.79
CA ILE A 133 -2.05 29.93 -15.76
C ILE A 133 -0.57 29.95 -16.14
N ALA A 134 -0.19 30.66 -17.22
CA ALA A 134 1.21 30.81 -17.62
C ALA A 134 2.05 31.50 -16.52
N GLN A 135 1.48 32.47 -15.80
CA GLN A 135 2.12 33.09 -14.65
C GLN A 135 2.30 32.11 -13.49
N CYS A 136 1.25 31.37 -13.11
CA CYS A 136 1.29 30.37 -12.03
C CYS A 136 2.30 29.26 -12.35
N ARG A 137 2.42 28.84 -13.61
CA ARG A 137 3.46 27.90 -14.04
C ARG A 137 4.86 28.41 -13.74
N LYS A 138 5.17 29.67 -14.04
CA LYS A 138 6.50 30.26 -13.83
C LYS A 138 6.81 30.55 -12.36
N THR A 139 5.79 30.96 -11.61
CA THR A 139 5.96 31.49 -10.25
C THR A 139 5.72 30.44 -9.16
N LEU A 140 4.78 29.53 -9.39
CA LEU A 140 4.37 28.48 -8.44
C LEU A 140 4.77 27.07 -8.89
N ASN A 141 5.45 26.94 -10.04
CA ASN A 141 5.75 25.63 -10.67
C ASN A 141 4.50 24.77 -10.90
N GLN A 142 3.34 25.39 -11.08
CA GLN A 142 2.09 24.69 -11.37
C GLN A 142 2.23 23.90 -12.69
N VAL A 143 1.82 22.64 -12.68
CA VAL A 143 1.86 21.80 -13.88
C VAL A 143 0.70 22.12 -14.81
N VAL A 144 0.97 22.13 -16.12
CA VAL A 144 0.01 22.56 -17.14
C VAL A 144 -0.07 21.49 -18.23
N LEU A 145 -1.29 21.03 -18.53
CA LEU A 145 -1.58 20.04 -19.56
C LEU A 145 -2.50 20.63 -20.63
N PRO A 146 -1.98 20.95 -21.84
CA PRO A 146 -2.82 21.37 -22.94
C PRO A 146 -3.49 20.17 -23.62
N VAL A 147 -4.76 20.34 -23.98
CA VAL A 147 -5.60 19.36 -24.69
C VAL A 147 -6.14 20.03 -25.95
N PHE A 148 -5.80 19.50 -27.13
CA PHE A 148 -6.11 20.11 -28.42
C PHE A 148 -7.31 19.41 -29.07
N CYS A 149 -8.50 20.01 -29.03
CA CYS A 149 -9.72 19.39 -29.53
C CYS A 149 -9.99 19.72 -31.00
N GLY A 150 -9.74 18.76 -31.89
CA GLY A 150 -10.06 18.88 -33.33
C GLY A 150 -9.13 19.80 -34.12
N MET A 151 -8.02 20.22 -33.52
CA MET A 151 -7.07 21.17 -34.11
C MET A 151 -5.62 20.80 -33.78
N PRO A 152 -4.66 21.14 -34.66
CA PRO A 152 -3.24 20.89 -34.42
C PRO A 152 -2.66 21.88 -33.40
N PRO A 153 -1.72 21.46 -32.53
CA PRO A 153 -1.06 22.34 -31.55
C PRO A 153 -0.39 23.56 -32.19
N GLU A 154 0.12 23.41 -33.41
CA GLU A 154 0.77 24.49 -34.16
C GLU A 154 -0.18 25.66 -34.43
N ASP A 155 -1.46 25.40 -34.68
CA ASP A 155 -2.43 26.48 -34.93
C ASP A 155 -2.64 27.36 -33.69
N VAL A 156 -2.56 26.77 -32.50
CA VAL A 156 -2.63 27.51 -31.23
C VAL A 156 -1.29 28.23 -30.94
N ARG A 157 -0.17 27.49 -31.08
CA ARG A 157 1.18 27.98 -30.73
C ARG A 157 1.68 29.08 -31.65
N ASP A 158 1.36 28.98 -32.94
CA ASP A 158 1.82 29.91 -33.97
C ASP A 158 0.70 30.92 -34.32
N GLN A 159 -0.47 30.79 -33.67
CA GLN A 159 -1.68 31.61 -33.83
C GLN A 159 -2.12 31.76 -35.30
N THR A 160 -2.15 30.64 -36.01
CA THR A 160 -2.64 30.53 -37.39
C THR A 160 -4.11 30.10 -37.42
N GLY A 161 -4.72 30.01 -38.60
CA GLY A 161 -6.11 29.58 -38.75
C GLY A 161 -7.11 30.45 -37.97
N SER A 162 -8.00 29.80 -37.21
CA SER A 162 -9.06 30.48 -36.42
C SER A 162 -8.50 31.40 -35.34
N TYR A 163 -7.34 31.08 -34.74
CA TYR A 163 -6.69 31.91 -33.72
C TYR A 163 -6.16 33.20 -34.33
N GLY A 164 -5.61 33.14 -35.54
CA GLY A 164 -5.20 34.33 -36.29
C GLY A 164 -6.36 35.29 -36.55
N VAL A 165 -7.52 34.75 -36.94
CA VAL A 165 -8.76 35.52 -37.15
C VAL A 165 -9.26 36.13 -35.84
N ALA A 166 -9.27 35.37 -34.74
CA ALA A 166 -9.67 35.87 -33.43
C ALA A 166 -8.80 37.05 -32.97
N PHE A 167 -7.48 36.97 -33.14
CA PHE A 167 -6.59 38.07 -32.81
C PHE A 167 -6.73 39.29 -33.73
N ALA A 168 -7.12 39.11 -34.99
CA ALA A 168 -7.46 40.23 -35.86
C ALA A 168 -8.68 41.00 -35.33
N LYS A 169 -9.70 40.28 -34.82
CA LYS A 169 -10.87 40.90 -34.15
C LYS A 169 -10.48 41.63 -32.87
N HIS A 170 -9.64 41.03 -32.01
CA HIS A 170 -9.20 41.67 -30.77
C HIS A 170 -8.37 42.94 -30.99
N ARG A 171 -7.65 43.04 -32.12
CA ARG A 171 -6.96 44.29 -32.51
C ARG A 171 -7.90 45.41 -32.94
N GLN A 172 -9.12 45.07 -33.35
CA GLN A 172 -10.17 46.02 -33.77
C GLN A 172 -11.14 46.36 -32.62
N SER A 173 -11.05 45.68 -31.49
CA SER A 173 -11.88 45.88 -30.30
C SER A 173 -11.18 46.77 -29.24
N THR A 174 -11.79 46.94 -28.06
CA THR A 174 -11.29 47.77 -26.95
C THR A 174 -10.11 47.17 -26.18
N ALA A 175 -9.52 46.06 -26.63
CA ALA A 175 -8.38 45.44 -25.94
C ALA A 175 -7.08 46.25 -26.16
N SER A 176 -6.31 46.48 -25.09
CA SER A 176 -5.05 47.22 -25.22
C SER A 176 -3.99 46.41 -25.99
N PRO A 177 -3.10 47.07 -26.75
CA PRO A 177 -2.01 46.40 -27.47
C PRO A 177 -1.12 45.53 -26.55
N GLU A 178 -0.92 45.97 -25.31
CA GLU A 178 -0.17 45.24 -24.29
C GLU A 178 -0.87 43.93 -23.89
N LYS A 179 -2.19 43.97 -23.71
CA LYS A 179 -2.98 42.78 -23.37
C LYS A 179 -2.93 41.73 -24.47
N VAL A 180 -3.06 42.16 -25.74
CA VAL A 180 -2.91 41.29 -26.91
C VAL A 180 -1.52 40.65 -26.97
N LYS A 181 -0.47 41.40 -26.61
CA LYS A 181 0.90 40.86 -26.54
C LYS A 181 1.04 39.79 -25.46
N MET A 182 0.45 40.01 -24.28
CA MET A 182 0.45 39.02 -23.20
C MET A 182 -0.30 37.73 -23.59
N TRP A 183 -1.47 37.85 -24.21
CA TRP A 183 -2.25 36.71 -24.69
C TRP A 183 -1.48 35.87 -25.71
N ARG A 184 -0.80 36.52 -26.67
CA ARG A 184 0.03 35.82 -27.66
C ARG A 184 1.19 35.06 -27.01
N ALA A 185 1.87 35.70 -26.07
CA ALA A 185 2.97 35.06 -25.34
C ALA A 185 2.49 33.84 -24.53
N ALA A 186 1.35 33.94 -23.85
CA ALA A 186 0.78 32.84 -23.08
C ALA A 186 0.37 31.65 -23.97
N LEU A 187 -0.25 31.89 -25.13
CA LEU A 187 -0.58 30.83 -26.10
C LEU A 187 0.68 30.15 -26.64
N GLN A 188 1.69 30.92 -27.05
CA GLN A 188 2.93 30.35 -27.57
C GLN A 188 3.64 29.47 -26.52
N GLU A 189 3.62 29.88 -25.26
CA GLU A 189 4.23 29.14 -24.17
C GLU A 189 3.46 27.85 -23.80
N VAL A 190 2.14 27.97 -23.60
CA VAL A 190 1.31 26.87 -23.12
C VAL A 190 1.06 25.84 -24.23
N ALA A 191 0.85 26.27 -25.47
CA ALA A 191 0.70 25.35 -26.60
C ALA A 191 2.04 24.75 -27.07
N GLY A 192 3.18 25.26 -26.56
CA GLY A 192 4.50 24.66 -26.77
C GLY A 192 4.79 23.46 -25.86
N ILE A 193 3.93 23.18 -24.88
CA ILE A 193 4.06 22.03 -23.97
C ILE A 193 3.57 20.76 -24.68
N PRO A 194 4.23 19.60 -24.50
CA PRO A 194 3.65 18.32 -24.89
C PRO A 194 2.25 18.15 -24.28
N GLY A 195 1.24 17.95 -25.12
CA GLY A 195 -0.17 17.86 -24.71
C GLY A 195 -0.87 16.60 -25.20
N CYS A 196 -2.15 16.48 -24.86
CA CYS A 196 -3.02 15.44 -25.43
C CYS A 196 -3.69 15.97 -26.70
N GLU A 197 -3.53 15.28 -27.82
CA GLU A 197 -4.13 15.66 -29.09
C GLU A 197 -5.44 14.89 -29.33
N SER A 198 -6.53 15.61 -29.62
CA SER A 198 -7.73 15.03 -30.22
C SER A 198 -7.63 15.15 -31.73
N LEU A 199 -7.57 13.97 -32.33
CA LEU A 199 -6.96 13.72 -33.61
C LEU A 199 -7.77 14.19 -34.82
N LYS A 200 -7.06 14.79 -35.78
CA LYS A 200 -7.34 14.61 -37.22
C LYS A 200 -6.44 13.54 -37.87
N ARG A 201 -5.44 12.98 -37.16
CA ARG A 201 -4.42 12.06 -37.73
C ARG A 201 -4.53 10.58 -37.35
N LEU A 202 -5.29 10.20 -36.32
CA LEU A 202 -5.53 8.82 -35.89
C LEU A 202 -7.02 8.74 -35.50
N ASN A 203 -7.69 7.64 -35.83
CA ASN A 203 -9.15 7.48 -35.70
C ASN A 203 -9.61 7.36 -34.22
N SER A 204 -9.35 8.34 -33.35
CA SER A 204 -9.74 8.28 -31.94
C SER A 204 -11.06 9.01 -31.64
N THR A 205 -11.90 8.44 -30.78
CA THR A 205 -13.16 9.07 -30.33
C THR A 205 -12.94 10.09 -29.21
N GLY A 206 -13.93 10.97 -28.96
CA GLY A 206 -13.88 11.88 -27.81
C GLY A 206 -13.81 11.15 -26.45
N ALA A 207 -14.35 9.93 -26.36
CA ALA A 207 -14.26 9.12 -25.15
C ALA A 207 -12.82 8.64 -24.87
N GLU A 208 -12.08 8.25 -25.91
CA GLU A 208 -10.68 7.86 -25.79
C GLU A 208 -9.81 9.05 -25.38
N LEU A 209 -10.06 10.24 -25.93
CA LEU A 209 -9.36 11.46 -25.49
C LEU A 209 -9.59 11.71 -23.99
N VAL A 210 -10.84 11.65 -23.52
CA VAL A 210 -11.15 11.83 -22.09
C VAL A 210 -10.38 10.81 -21.26
N LYS A 211 -10.40 9.54 -21.64
CA LYS A 211 -9.67 8.47 -20.94
C LYS A 211 -8.17 8.79 -20.85
N THR A 212 -7.53 9.13 -21.97
CA THR A 212 -6.10 9.48 -22.01
C THR A 212 -5.78 10.70 -21.14
N VAL A 213 -6.61 11.74 -21.18
CA VAL A 213 -6.41 12.94 -20.35
C VAL A 213 -6.52 12.59 -18.86
N VAL A 214 -7.53 11.81 -18.45
CA VAL A 214 -7.71 11.39 -17.05
C VAL A 214 -6.51 10.55 -16.57
N GLU A 215 -6.05 9.59 -17.37
CA GLU A 215 -4.87 8.77 -17.05
C GLU A 215 -3.60 9.64 -16.93
N THR A 216 -3.42 10.61 -17.82
CA THR A 216 -2.29 11.55 -17.78
C THR A 216 -2.34 12.44 -16.54
N VAL A 217 -3.52 12.96 -16.18
CA VAL A 217 -3.74 13.76 -14.97
C VAL A 217 -3.40 12.96 -13.72
N LEU A 218 -3.88 11.72 -13.60
CA LEU A 218 -3.58 10.85 -12.46
C LEU A 218 -2.07 10.63 -12.30
N ALA A 219 -1.41 10.20 -13.37
CA ALA A 219 0.04 9.96 -13.35
C ALA A 219 0.83 11.23 -13.00
N THR A 220 0.35 12.40 -13.42
CA THR A 220 0.97 13.69 -13.13
C THR A 220 0.80 14.09 -11.66
N LEU A 221 -0.41 13.92 -11.09
CA LEU A 221 -0.66 14.21 -9.67
C LEU A 221 0.17 13.31 -8.74
N ASP A 222 0.34 12.04 -9.10
CA ASP A 222 1.19 11.09 -8.37
C ASP A 222 2.66 11.52 -8.33
N GLN A 223 3.15 12.12 -9.42
CA GLN A 223 4.53 12.63 -9.51
C GLN A 223 4.75 13.92 -8.71
N ILE A 224 3.79 14.85 -8.71
CA ILE A 224 3.92 16.17 -8.06
C ILE A 224 3.72 16.06 -6.55
N SER A 225 2.97 15.07 -6.10
CA SER A 225 2.76 14.81 -4.67
C SER A 225 2.94 13.32 -4.41
N PRO A 226 4.20 12.84 -4.32
CA PRO A 226 4.48 11.50 -3.84
C PRO A 226 4.13 11.45 -2.36
N VAL A 227 2.85 11.29 -2.05
CA VAL A 227 2.42 10.79 -0.75
C VAL A 227 3.15 9.46 -0.62
N SER A 228 3.85 9.23 0.50
CA SER A 228 4.29 7.87 0.80
C SER A 228 3.02 7.03 0.76
N GLN A 229 2.82 6.21 -0.27
CA GLN A 229 1.55 5.50 -0.49
C GLN A 229 1.19 4.66 0.75
N PHE A 230 2.21 4.33 1.55
CA PHE A 230 2.09 3.57 2.78
C PHE A 230 2.84 4.24 3.96
N PRO A 231 2.32 5.33 4.53
CA PRO A 231 2.98 5.99 5.65
C PRO A 231 3.05 5.03 6.85
N GLY A 232 4.26 4.81 7.38
CA GLY A 232 4.49 3.94 8.53
C GLY A 232 4.62 2.45 8.22
N LEU A 233 4.45 2.00 6.97
CA LEU A 233 4.76 0.63 6.57
C LEU A 233 6.25 0.50 6.22
N VAL A 234 6.90 -0.54 6.77
CA VAL A 234 8.33 -0.79 6.59
C VAL A 234 8.54 -1.99 5.67
N GLY A 235 9.45 -1.86 4.70
CA GLY A 235 9.81 -2.98 3.81
C GLY A 235 8.70 -3.44 2.87
N ILE A 236 7.65 -2.62 2.68
CA ILE A 236 6.44 -3.06 1.95
C ILE A 236 6.65 -3.12 0.43
N HIS A 237 7.43 -2.19 -0.14
CA HIS A 237 7.61 -2.06 -1.60
C HIS A 237 8.15 -3.34 -2.25
N THR A 238 9.21 -3.93 -1.68
CA THR A 238 9.79 -5.17 -2.20
C THR A 238 8.78 -6.33 -2.19
N ARG A 239 7.95 -6.41 -1.15
CA ARG A 239 6.91 -7.44 -1.03
C ARG A 239 5.73 -7.19 -1.98
N ILE A 240 5.43 -5.92 -2.29
CA ILE A 240 4.47 -5.55 -3.33
C ILE A 240 5.02 -5.96 -4.70
N ASP A 241 6.28 -5.68 -4.99
CA ASP A 241 6.91 -6.05 -6.27
C ASP A 241 6.88 -7.58 -6.48
N ASP A 242 7.18 -8.36 -5.43
CA ASP A 242 7.07 -9.82 -5.47
C ASP A 242 5.65 -10.27 -5.89
N ILE A 243 4.61 -9.70 -5.27
CA ILE A 243 3.23 -10.10 -5.55
C ILE A 243 2.71 -9.51 -6.86
N GLU A 244 3.11 -8.30 -7.25
CA GLU A 244 2.81 -7.73 -8.56
C GLU A 244 3.33 -8.65 -9.67
N SER A 245 4.56 -9.17 -9.49
CA SER A 245 5.12 -10.18 -10.38
C SER A 245 4.26 -11.43 -10.41
N LEU A 246 3.83 -11.97 -9.27
CA LEU A 246 2.98 -13.16 -9.19
C LEU A 246 1.58 -12.95 -9.74
N LEU A 247 1.05 -11.74 -9.64
CA LEU A 247 -0.24 -11.37 -10.22
C LEU A 247 -0.14 -11.20 -11.73
N HIS A 248 1.05 -11.05 -12.34
CA HIS A 248 1.20 -10.82 -13.78
C HIS A 248 0.33 -9.63 -14.24
N LEU A 249 0.39 -8.48 -13.56
CA LEU A 249 -0.53 -7.33 -13.81
C LEU A 249 -0.48 -6.80 -15.26
N ALA A 250 0.60 -7.05 -15.99
CA ALA A 250 0.75 -6.65 -17.40
C ALA A 250 0.02 -7.57 -18.41
N SER A 251 -0.48 -8.74 -17.97
CA SER A 251 -1.21 -9.67 -18.84
C SER A 251 -2.73 -9.48 -18.73
N ASP A 252 -3.42 -9.39 -19.86
CA ASP A 252 -4.88 -9.23 -19.88
C ASP A 252 -5.61 -10.49 -20.38
N SER A 253 -4.90 -11.62 -20.50
CA SER A 253 -5.45 -12.83 -21.15
C SER A 253 -6.29 -13.73 -20.24
N GLU A 254 -6.06 -13.69 -18.93
CA GLU A 254 -6.65 -14.65 -17.99
C GLU A 254 -7.03 -14.01 -16.64
N THR A 255 -7.92 -14.70 -15.92
CA THR A 255 -8.17 -14.46 -14.50
C THR A 255 -7.16 -15.25 -13.68
N ARG A 256 -6.47 -14.58 -12.74
CA ARG A 256 -5.39 -15.18 -11.96
C ARG A 256 -5.64 -15.01 -10.46
N ILE A 257 -5.38 -16.08 -9.71
CA ILE A 257 -5.63 -16.17 -8.28
C ILE A 257 -4.31 -16.42 -7.57
N VAL A 258 -3.92 -15.49 -6.70
CA VAL A 258 -2.71 -15.61 -5.89
C VAL A 258 -3.11 -15.75 -4.42
N GLY A 259 -2.57 -16.77 -3.77
CA GLY A 259 -2.71 -16.97 -2.33
C GLY A 259 -1.53 -16.37 -1.57
N MET A 260 -1.79 -15.78 -0.40
CA MET A 260 -0.76 -15.39 0.56
C MET A 260 -0.88 -16.22 1.82
N TRP A 261 0.15 -16.99 2.12
CA TRP A 261 0.23 -17.90 3.24
C TRP A 261 1.27 -17.45 4.27
N GLY A 262 1.11 -17.83 5.53
CA GLY A 262 2.16 -17.66 6.54
C GLY A 262 1.63 -17.46 7.95
N MET A 263 2.55 -17.33 8.90
CA MET A 263 2.27 -17.24 10.33
C MET A 263 1.33 -16.05 10.69
N GLY A 264 0.58 -16.20 11.78
CA GLY A 264 -0.19 -15.10 12.38
C GLY A 264 0.68 -13.88 12.67
N GLY A 265 0.17 -12.68 12.36
CA GLY A 265 0.87 -11.42 12.65
C GLY A 265 2.03 -11.05 11.71
N VAL A 266 2.34 -11.87 10.69
CA VAL A 266 3.44 -11.63 9.74
C VAL A 266 3.20 -10.45 8.77
N GLY A 267 1.96 -9.96 8.67
CA GLY A 267 1.61 -8.78 7.85
C GLY A 267 0.83 -9.07 6.55
N LYS A 268 0.27 -10.28 6.36
CA LYS A 268 -0.52 -10.65 5.17
C LYS A 268 -1.64 -9.66 4.86
N THR A 269 -2.52 -9.38 5.82
CA THR A 269 -3.62 -8.41 5.68
C THR A 269 -3.11 -7.02 5.30
N THR A 270 -2.01 -6.58 5.91
CA THR A 270 -1.38 -5.28 5.65
C THR A 270 -0.86 -5.21 4.21
N LEU A 271 -0.20 -6.27 3.73
CA LEU A 271 0.30 -6.37 2.37
C LEU A 271 -0.85 -6.46 1.35
N ALA A 272 -1.89 -7.24 1.65
CA ALA A 272 -3.09 -7.35 0.81
C ALA A 272 -3.77 -5.99 0.61
N ARG A 273 -3.90 -5.21 1.70
CA ARG A 273 -4.45 -3.86 1.67
C ARG A 273 -3.57 -2.91 0.86
N ALA A 274 -2.25 -2.97 1.04
CA ALA A 274 -1.33 -2.16 0.27
C ALA A 274 -1.44 -2.40 -1.25
N ILE A 275 -1.55 -3.67 -1.65
CA ILE A 275 -1.76 -4.06 -3.06
C ILE A 275 -3.12 -3.54 -3.57
N TYR A 276 -4.18 -3.69 -2.78
CA TYR A 276 -5.50 -3.19 -3.14
C TYR A 276 -5.48 -1.67 -3.36
N ASP A 277 -4.92 -0.93 -2.42
CA ASP A 277 -4.83 0.54 -2.48
C ASP A 277 -3.99 1.00 -3.68
N GLN A 278 -2.89 0.30 -3.99
CA GLN A 278 -2.00 0.64 -5.11
C GLN A 278 -2.59 0.34 -6.49
N PHE A 279 -3.31 -0.78 -6.63
CA PHE A 279 -3.67 -1.30 -7.95
C PHE A 279 -5.15 -1.23 -8.28
N SER A 280 -6.05 -1.01 -7.31
CA SER A 280 -7.51 -0.93 -7.53
C SER A 280 -7.91 -0.04 -8.71
N SER A 281 -7.24 1.11 -8.85
CA SER A 281 -7.50 2.09 -9.92
C SER A 281 -7.20 1.59 -11.34
N LYS A 282 -6.44 0.49 -11.49
CA LYS A 282 -6.11 -0.15 -12.77
C LYS A 282 -7.18 -1.13 -13.25
N PHE A 283 -8.21 -1.39 -12.46
CA PHE A 283 -9.28 -2.34 -12.75
C PHE A 283 -10.62 -1.60 -12.98
N GLU A 284 -11.56 -2.25 -13.67
CA GLU A 284 -12.89 -1.68 -13.94
C GLU A 284 -13.76 -1.67 -12.68
N ALA A 285 -13.59 -2.69 -11.83
CA ALA A 285 -14.21 -2.77 -10.52
C ALA A 285 -13.27 -3.46 -9.53
N CYS A 286 -13.44 -3.18 -8.25
CA CYS A 286 -12.61 -3.80 -7.23
C CYS A 286 -13.38 -3.95 -5.91
N HIS A 287 -12.99 -4.93 -5.11
CA HIS A 287 -13.57 -5.13 -3.79
C HIS A 287 -12.56 -5.73 -2.81
N PHE A 288 -12.50 -5.18 -1.60
CA PHE A 288 -11.72 -5.73 -0.50
C PHE A 288 -12.68 -6.32 0.53
N LEU A 289 -12.78 -7.65 0.54
CA LEU A 289 -13.54 -8.38 1.54
C LEU A 289 -12.62 -8.67 2.73
N GLY A 290 -12.68 -7.78 3.74
CA GLY A 290 -11.85 -7.86 4.93
C GLY A 290 -12.37 -8.83 5.98
N ASP A 291 -11.47 -9.53 6.66
CA ASP A 291 -11.76 -10.47 7.76
C ASP A 291 -12.91 -11.45 7.42
N PHE A 292 -12.72 -12.20 6.34
CA PHE A 292 -13.72 -13.13 5.79
C PHE A 292 -14.19 -14.15 6.83
N ARG A 293 -13.26 -14.64 7.66
CA ARG A 293 -13.57 -15.52 8.80
C ARG A 293 -14.60 -14.88 9.73
N GLN A 294 -14.35 -13.66 10.21
CA GLN A 294 -15.26 -12.99 11.14
C GLN A 294 -16.60 -12.64 10.47
N GLU A 295 -16.60 -12.32 9.18
CA GLU A 295 -17.82 -12.02 8.45
C GLU A 295 -18.74 -13.24 8.31
N LEU A 296 -18.18 -14.45 8.13
CA LEU A 296 -18.94 -15.70 8.11
C LEU A 296 -19.56 -16.07 9.46
N GLU A 297 -19.06 -15.54 10.58
CA GLU A 297 -19.71 -15.69 11.89
C GLU A 297 -20.99 -14.84 11.99
N ARG A 298 -21.11 -13.79 11.17
CA ARG A 298 -22.22 -12.83 11.19
C ARG A 298 -23.22 -13.01 10.06
N ARG A 299 -22.76 -13.47 8.90
CA ARG A 299 -23.49 -13.47 7.63
C ARG A 299 -23.31 -14.80 6.92
N SER A 300 -24.27 -15.18 6.08
CA SER A 300 -24.15 -16.40 5.28
C SER A 300 -23.17 -16.21 4.11
N GLU A 301 -22.64 -17.31 3.57
CA GLU A 301 -21.82 -17.28 2.35
C GLU A 301 -22.54 -16.61 1.17
N LEU A 302 -23.87 -16.81 1.08
CA LEU A 302 -24.69 -16.18 0.05
C LEU A 302 -24.74 -14.66 0.24
N ASP A 303 -24.86 -14.17 1.47
CA ASP A 303 -24.88 -12.73 1.74
C ASP A 303 -23.57 -12.06 1.32
N LEU A 304 -22.42 -12.71 1.59
CA LEU A 304 -21.10 -12.22 1.17
C LEU A 304 -20.93 -12.26 -0.35
N GLN A 305 -21.48 -13.28 -1.01
CA GLN A 305 -21.49 -13.33 -2.47
C GLN A 305 -22.37 -12.22 -3.07
N HIS A 306 -23.53 -11.95 -2.47
CA HIS A 306 -24.40 -10.84 -2.85
C HIS A 306 -23.67 -9.49 -2.68
N GLU A 307 -22.97 -9.28 -1.56
CA GLU A 307 -22.14 -8.09 -1.34
C GLU A 307 -21.04 -7.95 -2.42
N LEU A 308 -20.30 -9.03 -2.68
CA LEU A 308 -19.25 -9.03 -3.71
C LEU A 308 -19.81 -8.63 -5.08
N PHE A 309 -20.91 -9.25 -5.51
CA PHE A 309 -21.48 -8.98 -6.83
C PHE A 309 -22.09 -7.57 -6.91
N SER A 310 -22.79 -7.13 -5.87
CA SER A 310 -23.36 -5.78 -5.81
C SER A 310 -22.28 -4.70 -5.83
N THR A 311 -21.17 -4.89 -5.13
CA THR A 311 -20.09 -3.90 -5.11
C THR A 311 -19.36 -3.85 -6.45
N LEU A 312 -19.13 -5.00 -7.08
CA LEU A 312 -18.43 -5.06 -8.38
C LEU A 312 -19.28 -4.55 -9.55
N LEU A 313 -20.60 -4.65 -9.47
CA LEU A 313 -21.52 -4.25 -10.55
C LEU A 313 -22.24 -2.91 -10.29
N GLY A 314 -22.23 -2.41 -9.05
CA GLY A 314 -22.88 -1.16 -8.67
C GLY A 314 -24.40 -1.17 -8.85
N ASP A 315 -24.95 -0.05 -9.34
CA ASP A 315 -26.39 0.19 -9.48
C ASP A 315 -27.10 -0.84 -10.39
N ASP A 316 -26.40 -1.41 -11.37
CA ASP A 316 -26.90 -2.44 -12.30
C ASP A 316 -27.37 -3.71 -11.54
N TYR A 317 -26.74 -4.03 -10.41
CA TYR A 317 -27.10 -5.20 -9.61
C TYR A 317 -28.42 -5.00 -8.86
N ASN A 318 -28.57 -3.84 -8.24
CA ASN A 318 -29.71 -3.52 -7.37
C ASN A 318 -31.02 -3.40 -8.16
N HIS A 319 -30.95 -2.92 -9.41
CA HIS A 319 -32.12 -2.85 -10.28
C HIS A 319 -32.67 -4.25 -10.62
N HIS A 320 -31.79 -5.24 -10.80
CA HIS A 320 -32.19 -6.60 -11.17
C HIS A 320 -32.58 -7.47 -9.99
N THR A 321 -32.04 -7.24 -8.79
CA THR A 321 -32.47 -7.95 -7.57
C THR A 321 -33.83 -7.46 -7.06
N ALA A 322 -34.17 -6.18 -7.27
CA ALA A 322 -35.48 -5.63 -6.91
C ALA A 322 -36.63 -6.09 -7.83
N GLU A 323 -36.34 -6.34 -9.12
CA GLU A 323 -37.37 -6.64 -10.13
C GLU A 323 -37.51 -8.12 -10.50
N ARG A 324 -36.54 -8.99 -10.14
CA ARG A 324 -36.50 -10.40 -10.57
C ARG A 324 -36.32 -11.35 -9.39
N SER A 325 -36.68 -12.61 -9.61
CA SER A 325 -36.28 -13.71 -8.70
C SER A 325 -34.77 -13.68 -8.47
N THR A 326 -34.35 -13.93 -7.23
CA THR A 326 -32.95 -13.96 -6.78
C THR A 326 -32.05 -14.80 -7.70
N ASN A 327 -32.54 -15.93 -8.21
CA ASN A 327 -31.77 -16.80 -9.12
C ASN A 327 -31.51 -16.19 -10.51
N LEU A 328 -32.48 -15.44 -11.06
CA LEU A 328 -32.33 -14.75 -12.34
C LEU A 328 -31.38 -13.56 -12.20
N ALA A 329 -31.45 -12.83 -11.09
CA ALA A 329 -30.52 -11.73 -10.80
C ALA A 329 -29.07 -12.23 -10.67
N LEU A 330 -28.85 -13.33 -9.96
CA LEU A 330 -27.53 -13.96 -9.83
C LEU A 330 -26.98 -14.42 -11.19
N THR A 331 -27.81 -15.02 -12.04
CA THR A 331 -27.39 -15.47 -13.38
C THR A 331 -26.95 -14.29 -14.24
N TYR A 332 -27.70 -13.18 -14.20
CA TYR A 332 -27.34 -11.96 -14.94
C TYR A 332 -26.05 -11.33 -14.42
N ALA A 333 -25.91 -11.25 -13.09
CA ALA A 333 -24.71 -10.73 -12.45
C ALA A 333 -23.46 -11.50 -12.89
N LYS A 334 -23.51 -12.84 -12.85
CA LYS A 334 -22.42 -13.70 -13.31
C LYS A 334 -22.04 -13.43 -14.77
N MET A 335 -23.03 -13.34 -15.67
CA MET A 335 -22.79 -13.04 -17.09
C MET A 335 -22.10 -11.68 -17.31
N ARG A 336 -22.33 -10.70 -16.43
CA ARG A 336 -21.67 -9.39 -16.49
C ARG A 336 -20.27 -9.46 -15.91
N LEU A 337 -20.10 -10.13 -14.78
CA LEU A 337 -18.80 -10.32 -14.14
C LEU A 337 -17.82 -11.05 -15.06
N THR A 338 -18.27 -12.02 -15.86
CA THR A 338 -17.41 -12.71 -16.86
C THR A 338 -16.87 -11.79 -17.97
N ARG A 339 -17.31 -10.52 -18.03
CA ARG A 339 -16.84 -9.51 -18.97
C ARG A 339 -16.19 -8.31 -18.28
N THR A 340 -16.16 -8.31 -16.96
CA THR A 340 -15.65 -7.20 -16.15
C THR A 340 -14.28 -7.56 -15.63
N ARG A 341 -13.30 -6.66 -15.84
CA ARG A 341 -11.94 -6.84 -15.33
C ARG A 341 -11.84 -6.36 -13.88
N VAL A 342 -11.69 -7.28 -12.93
CA VAL A 342 -11.79 -6.95 -11.49
C VAL A 342 -10.51 -7.20 -10.69
N LEU A 343 -10.33 -6.45 -9.60
CA LEU A 343 -9.41 -6.78 -8.51
C LEU A 343 -10.19 -7.12 -7.25
N VAL A 344 -10.10 -8.36 -6.79
CA VAL A 344 -10.78 -8.81 -5.56
C VAL A 344 -9.73 -9.25 -4.55
N VAL A 345 -9.84 -8.76 -3.32
CA VAL A 345 -9.03 -9.23 -2.19
C VAL A 345 -9.94 -9.90 -1.17
N ILE A 346 -9.60 -11.11 -0.74
CA ILE A 346 -10.33 -11.88 0.26
C ILE A 346 -9.38 -12.19 1.41
N ASP A 347 -9.56 -11.50 2.53
CA ASP A 347 -8.63 -11.56 3.66
C ASP A 347 -9.07 -12.55 4.74
N ASP A 348 -8.10 -13.27 5.32
CA ASP A 348 -8.23 -14.23 6.43
C ASP A 348 -9.24 -15.37 6.16
N VAL A 349 -9.01 -16.11 5.08
CA VAL A 349 -9.81 -17.29 4.72
C VAL A 349 -9.33 -18.54 5.47
N GLU A 350 -10.22 -19.24 6.15
CA GLU A 350 -9.91 -20.51 6.86
C GLU A 350 -10.63 -21.73 6.28
N ASN A 351 -11.70 -21.54 5.49
CA ASN A 351 -12.50 -22.63 4.95
C ASN A 351 -12.45 -22.63 3.40
N PRO A 352 -11.87 -23.67 2.76
CA PRO A 352 -11.78 -23.74 1.31
C PRO A 352 -13.16 -23.87 0.64
N VAL A 353 -14.13 -24.52 1.29
CA VAL A 353 -15.49 -24.69 0.75
C VAL A 353 -16.21 -23.34 0.70
N ALA A 354 -16.08 -22.53 1.76
CA ALA A 354 -16.68 -21.20 1.80
C ALA A 354 -16.10 -20.27 0.74
N LEU A 355 -14.78 -20.30 0.54
CA LEU A 355 -14.11 -19.58 -0.55
C LEU A 355 -14.60 -20.04 -1.93
N HIS A 356 -14.70 -21.35 -2.12
CA HIS A 356 -15.16 -21.94 -3.38
C HIS A 356 -16.62 -21.55 -3.66
N ASN A 357 -17.49 -21.54 -2.65
CA ASN A 357 -18.88 -21.12 -2.78
C ASN A 357 -19.01 -19.62 -3.08
N LEU A 358 -18.23 -18.77 -2.39
CA LEU A 358 -18.17 -17.33 -2.66
C LEU A 358 -17.82 -17.05 -4.13
N LEU A 359 -16.87 -17.81 -4.68
CA LEU A 359 -16.40 -17.71 -6.06
C LEU A 359 -17.18 -18.62 -7.04
N ASP A 360 -18.44 -18.92 -6.71
CA ASP A 360 -19.40 -19.65 -7.55
C ASP A 360 -18.90 -21.01 -8.06
N LYS A 361 -18.04 -21.67 -7.29
CA LYS A 361 -17.44 -22.96 -7.60
C LYS A 361 -16.62 -23.01 -8.90
N GLN A 362 -16.42 -21.86 -9.55
CA GLN A 362 -15.69 -21.71 -10.80
C GLN A 362 -14.91 -20.40 -10.79
N PRO A 363 -13.90 -20.28 -9.91
CA PRO A 363 -13.26 -19.01 -9.61
C PRO A 363 -12.51 -18.41 -10.82
N ARG A 364 -12.07 -19.24 -11.78
CA ARG A 364 -11.36 -18.81 -13.00
C ARG A 364 -12.27 -18.26 -14.11
N THR A 365 -13.55 -18.60 -14.10
CA THR A 365 -14.52 -18.19 -15.15
C THR A 365 -15.55 -17.19 -14.66
N LEU A 366 -15.61 -16.94 -13.35
CA LEU A 366 -16.53 -15.99 -12.74
C LEU A 366 -16.29 -14.55 -13.19
N PHE A 367 -15.03 -14.18 -13.45
CA PHE A 367 -14.63 -12.83 -13.83
C PHE A 367 -14.00 -12.77 -15.23
N GLY A 368 -13.99 -11.58 -15.82
CA GLY A 368 -13.47 -11.35 -17.16
C GLY A 368 -11.95 -11.45 -17.26
N PRO A 369 -11.39 -11.63 -18.48
CA PRO A 369 -9.95 -11.68 -18.72
C PRO A 369 -9.22 -10.48 -18.11
N GLY A 370 -8.02 -10.71 -17.58
CA GLY A 370 -7.23 -9.68 -16.89
C GLY A 370 -7.62 -9.44 -15.43
N SER A 371 -8.59 -10.20 -14.88
CA SER A 371 -8.99 -10.10 -13.47
C SER A 371 -7.98 -10.72 -12.52
N ARG A 372 -7.90 -10.19 -11.30
CA ARG A 372 -6.95 -10.61 -10.27
C ARG A 372 -7.66 -10.83 -8.95
N ILE A 373 -7.43 -11.98 -8.35
CA ILE A 373 -7.94 -12.33 -7.03
C ILE A 373 -6.76 -12.59 -6.12
N LEU A 374 -6.71 -11.91 -4.98
CA LEU A 374 -5.72 -12.12 -3.94
C LEU A 374 -6.42 -12.69 -2.71
N VAL A 375 -5.97 -13.84 -2.24
CA VAL A 375 -6.55 -14.50 -1.07
C VAL A 375 -5.50 -14.57 0.02
N THR A 376 -5.84 -14.21 1.26
CA THR A 376 -4.92 -14.41 2.40
C THR A 376 -5.42 -15.55 3.28
N SER A 377 -4.51 -16.40 3.76
CA SER A 377 -4.82 -17.46 4.70
C SER A 377 -3.63 -17.78 5.61
N ARG A 378 -3.92 -18.36 6.77
CA ARG A 378 -2.91 -18.97 7.64
C ARG A 378 -2.75 -20.45 7.36
N ASP A 379 -3.67 -21.05 6.60
CA ASP A 379 -3.70 -22.46 6.27
C ASP A 379 -3.40 -22.64 4.77
N HIS A 380 -2.29 -23.28 4.48
CA HIS A 380 -1.81 -23.51 3.12
C HIS A 380 -2.81 -24.35 2.29
N GLN A 381 -3.52 -25.29 2.92
CA GLN A 381 -4.48 -26.17 2.24
C GLN A 381 -5.67 -25.41 1.67
N VAL A 382 -6.06 -24.31 2.31
CA VAL A 382 -7.14 -23.42 1.83
C VAL A 382 -6.79 -22.85 0.46
N LEU A 383 -5.51 -22.54 0.23
CA LEU A 383 -5.03 -21.88 -0.98
C LEU A 383 -4.69 -22.88 -2.08
N GLN A 384 -4.12 -24.04 -1.72
CA GLN A 384 -3.59 -25.02 -2.67
C GLN A 384 -4.59 -25.51 -3.72
N ASN A 385 -5.88 -25.56 -3.39
CA ASN A 385 -6.93 -26.07 -4.28
C ASN A 385 -7.57 -24.99 -5.18
N VAL A 386 -7.34 -23.70 -4.87
CA VAL A 386 -8.04 -22.58 -5.52
C VAL A 386 -7.07 -21.64 -6.22
N CYS A 387 -5.89 -21.42 -5.65
CA CYS A 387 -4.91 -20.46 -6.14
C CYS A 387 -4.01 -21.07 -7.22
N ASP A 388 -3.60 -20.25 -8.17
CA ASP A 388 -2.66 -20.65 -9.23
C ASP A 388 -1.22 -20.63 -8.69
N GLU A 389 -0.90 -19.66 -7.82
CA GLU A 389 0.36 -19.58 -7.09
C GLU A 389 0.15 -19.14 -5.64
N VAL A 390 1.06 -19.55 -4.75
CA VAL A 390 1.04 -19.21 -3.32
C VAL A 390 2.33 -18.50 -2.93
N TYR A 391 2.20 -17.30 -2.39
CA TYR A 391 3.26 -16.51 -1.80
C TYR A 391 3.37 -16.79 -0.30
N GLU A 392 4.53 -17.30 0.15
CA GLU A 392 4.84 -17.40 1.58
C GLU A 392 5.30 -16.04 2.12
N ALA A 393 4.47 -15.43 2.95
CA ALA A 393 4.76 -14.15 3.58
C ALA A 393 5.86 -14.30 4.63
N LYS A 394 7.00 -13.67 4.36
CA LYS A 394 8.17 -13.67 5.24
C LYS A 394 8.12 -12.53 6.24
N GLY A 395 8.64 -12.79 7.44
CA GLY A 395 8.88 -11.77 8.45
C GLY A 395 9.82 -10.65 7.98
N LEU A 396 9.90 -9.60 8.78
CA LEU A 396 10.83 -8.50 8.57
C LEU A 396 12.26 -8.95 8.88
N ASN A 397 13.22 -8.44 8.10
CA ASN A 397 14.63 -8.61 8.48
C ASN A 397 14.97 -7.77 9.73
N ASP A 398 16.15 -7.96 10.28
CA ASP A 398 16.63 -7.29 11.49
C ASP A 398 16.57 -5.74 11.38
N TYR A 399 16.92 -5.18 10.21
CA TYR A 399 16.90 -3.74 9.99
C TYR A 399 15.47 -3.19 9.87
N GLU A 400 14.63 -3.84 9.08
CA GLU A 400 13.20 -3.52 8.96
C GLU A 400 12.49 -3.63 10.32
N SER A 401 12.83 -4.64 11.10
CA SER A 401 12.30 -4.87 12.45
C SER A 401 12.67 -3.73 13.40
N LEU A 402 13.94 -3.31 13.37
CA LEU A 402 14.39 -2.17 14.16
C LEU A 402 13.67 -0.90 13.76
N GLN A 403 13.52 -0.65 12.46
CA GLN A 403 12.82 0.54 11.96
C GLN A 403 11.35 0.56 12.39
N LEU A 404 10.63 -0.56 12.26
CA LEU A 404 9.23 -0.67 12.69
C LEU A 404 9.10 -0.53 14.21
N PHE A 405 9.97 -1.19 14.97
CA PHE A 405 9.96 -1.09 16.43
C PHE A 405 10.23 0.35 16.87
N ALA A 406 11.28 0.98 16.32
CA ALA A 406 11.68 2.32 16.69
C ALA A 406 10.61 3.36 16.37
N SER A 407 9.93 3.26 15.21
CA SER A 407 8.84 4.19 14.86
C SER A 407 7.63 4.08 15.78
N ASN A 408 7.46 2.95 16.47
CA ASN A 408 6.38 2.73 17.44
C ASN A 408 6.80 3.08 18.88
N VAL A 409 8.09 3.26 19.15
CA VAL A 409 8.62 3.60 20.49
C VAL A 409 9.02 5.06 20.60
N PHE A 410 9.78 5.56 19.62
CA PHE A 410 10.43 6.85 19.67
C PHE A 410 9.68 7.84 18.81
N LYS A 411 9.52 9.08 19.30
CA LYS A 411 8.91 10.17 18.52
C LYS A 411 9.86 10.70 17.44
N ASN A 412 11.17 10.57 17.67
CA ASN A 412 12.27 11.01 16.81
C ASN A 412 13.28 9.85 16.66
N ALA A 413 14.55 10.16 16.43
CA ALA A 413 15.63 9.18 16.42
C ALA A 413 15.76 8.42 17.76
N ILE A 414 16.30 7.20 17.70
CA ILE A 414 16.63 6.39 18.87
C ILE A 414 17.74 7.10 19.67
N SER A 415 17.52 7.34 20.95
CA SER A 415 18.57 7.86 21.85
C SER A 415 19.69 6.83 22.03
N ASP A 416 20.94 7.28 22.11
CA ASP A 416 22.13 6.41 22.22
C ASP A 416 22.02 5.34 23.31
N GLU A 417 21.44 5.69 24.47
CA GLU A 417 21.27 4.78 25.61
C GLU A 417 20.29 3.61 25.36
N PHE A 418 19.42 3.72 24.34
CA PHE A 418 18.43 2.71 23.97
C PHE A 418 18.80 1.92 22.71
N VAL A 419 19.93 2.23 22.06
CA VAL A 419 20.33 1.55 20.81
C VAL A 419 20.52 0.05 21.03
N GLU A 420 21.34 -0.33 22.01
CA GLU A 420 21.58 -1.76 22.34
C GLU A 420 20.30 -2.45 22.81
N LEU A 421 19.49 -1.78 23.64
CA LEU A 421 18.23 -2.32 24.14
C LEU A 421 17.22 -2.54 23.01
N SER A 422 17.18 -1.65 22.02
CA SER A 422 16.32 -1.79 20.84
C SER A 422 16.71 -2.99 20.00
N TRP A 423 18.01 -3.19 19.78
CA TRP A 423 18.53 -4.38 19.10
C TRP A 423 18.18 -5.66 19.85
N ARG A 424 18.28 -5.67 21.19
CA ARG A 424 17.86 -6.82 22.02
C ARG A 424 16.35 -7.04 21.97
N ALA A 425 15.55 -5.97 21.96
CA ALA A 425 14.10 -6.05 21.95
C ALA A 425 13.56 -6.72 20.69
N ILE A 426 14.13 -6.44 19.51
CA ILE A 426 13.64 -7.02 18.26
C ILE A 426 13.97 -8.51 18.09
N LYS A 427 14.92 -9.05 18.85
CA LYS A 427 15.27 -10.48 18.80
C LYS A 427 14.14 -11.37 19.29
N TYR A 428 13.35 -10.91 20.24
CA TYR A 428 12.23 -11.68 20.77
C TYR A 428 11.11 -11.86 19.72
N PRO A 429 10.58 -10.81 19.06
CA PRO A 429 9.62 -10.97 17.97
C PRO A 429 10.18 -11.64 16.71
N SER A 430 11.51 -11.65 16.53
CA SER A 430 12.23 -12.25 15.39
C SER A 430 11.61 -11.96 14.02
N GLY A 431 11.29 -10.69 13.78
CA GLY A 431 10.75 -10.24 12.49
C GLY A 431 9.23 -10.30 12.34
N ASN A 432 8.47 -10.78 13.33
CA ASN A 432 7.00 -10.71 13.27
C ASN A 432 6.50 -9.26 13.54
N PRO A 433 5.89 -8.56 12.54
CA PRO A 433 5.47 -7.17 12.69
C PRO A 433 4.51 -6.92 13.85
N LEU A 434 3.49 -7.75 14.03
CA LEU A 434 2.49 -7.52 15.05
C LEU A 434 3.07 -7.70 16.46
N ALA A 435 3.92 -8.71 16.66
CA ALA A 435 4.65 -8.91 17.90
C ALA A 435 5.61 -7.74 18.21
N LEU A 436 6.31 -7.21 17.20
CA LEU A 436 7.15 -6.01 17.33
C LEU A 436 6.34 -4.81 17.82
N ILE A 437 5.18 -4.55 17.21
CA ILE A 437 4.30 -3.43 17.58
C ILE A 437 3.77 -3.61 19.00
N VAL A 438 3.37 -4.83 19.39
CA VAL A 438 2.88 -5.10 20.75
C VAL A 438 3.98 -4.86 21.80
N LEU A 439 5.20 -5.34 21.54
CA LEU A 439 6.33 -5.11 22.43
C LEU A 439 6.72 -3.63 22.50
N ALA A 440 6.78 -2.94 21.35
CA ALA A 440 7.04 -1.50 21.27
C ALA A 440 6.05 -0.70 22.13
N LYS A 441 4.74 -0.99 21.99
CA LYS A 441 3.69 -0.33 22.79
C LYS A 441 3.83 -0.60 24.29
N ALA A 442 4.31 -1.77 24.69
CA ALA A 442 4.56 -2.08 26.10
C ALA A 442 5.73 -1.27 26.69
N LEU A 443 6.71 -0.93 25.85
CA LEU A 443 7.95 -0.24 26.21
C LEU A 443 7.91 1.29 26.00
N PHE A 444 6.95 1.78 25.20
CA PHE A 444 6.76 3.20 24.90
C PHE A 444 6.69 4.07 26.18
N GLY A 445 7.54 5.10 26.24
CA GLY A 445 7.58 6.06 27.36
C GLY A 445 8.09 5.50 28.70
N ARG A 446 8.68 4.30 28.71
CA ARG A 446 9.24 3.67 29.92
C ARG A 446 10.73 3.97 30.10
N SER A 447 11.22 3.86 31.34
CA SER A 447 12.63 4.09 31.66
C SER A 447 13.53 2.94 31.17
N LYS A 448 14.83 3.21 31.09
CA LYS A 448 15.84 2.21 30.70
C LYS A 448 15.83 0.98 31.60
N GLU A 449 15.70 1.16 32.90
CA GLU A 449 15.68 0.08 33.90
C GLU A 449 14.45 -0.82 33.71
N TYR A 450 13.31 -0.21 33.33
CA TYR A 450 12.11 -0.95 33.00
C TYR A 450 12.31 -1.83 31.76
N TRP A 451 12.95 -1.28 30.72
CA TRP A 451 13.29 -2.05 29.52
C TRP A 451 14.20 -3.22 29.85
N GLU A 452 15.29 -2.97 30.59
CA GLU A 452 16.22 -4.02 31.01
C GLU A 452 15.52 -5.14 31.77
N SER A 453 14.61 -4.79 32.69
CA SER A 453 13.80 -5.77 33.43
C SER A 453 12.89 -6.61 32.52
N ILE A 454 12.15 -5.97 31.61
CA ILE A 454 11.29 -6.69 30.66
C ILE A 454 12.11 -7.58 29.72
N LEU A 455 13.19 -7.07 29.15
CA LEU A 455 14.06 -7.82 28.24
C LEU A 455 14.77 -8.98 28.95
N LEU A 456 15.12 -8.81 30.23
CA LEU A 456 15.68 -9.89 31.04
C LEU A 456 14.67 -11.02 31.27
N ARG A 457 13.41 -10.68 31.54
CA ARG A 457 12.32 -11.66 31.69
C ARG A 457 12.08 -12.43 30.39
N LEU A 458 12.00 -11.71 29.27
CA LEU A 458 11.86 -12.33 27.94
C LEU A 458 13.04 -13.25 27.63
N HIS A 459 14.27 -12.82 27.93
CA HIS A 459 15.46 -13.65 27.75
C HIS A 459 15.46 -14.92 28.61
N ARG A 460 14.81 -14.89 29.78
CA ARG A 460 14.59 -16.06 30.65
C ARG A 460 13.45 -16.97 30.17
N GLY A 461 12.84 -16.68 29.02
CA GLY A 461 11.71 -17.42 28.49
C GLY A 461 10.40 -17.17 29.25
N GLU A 462 10.30 -16.07 30.00
CA GLU A 462 9.02 -15.64 30.55
C GLU A 462 8.20 -14.99 29.43
N PRO A 463 7.04 -15.56 29.08
CA PRO A 463 6.32 -15.08 27.94
C PRO A 463 5.65 -13.73 28.18
N ASN A 464 5.65 -12.88 27.16
CA ASN A 464 4.80 -11.71 27.15
C ASN A 464 3.38 -12.11 26.75
N GLN A 465 2.45 -12.17 27.70
CA GLN A 465 1.08 -12.61 27.46
C GLN A 465 0.39 -11.84 26.32
N LYS A 466 0.67 -10.54 26.16
CA LYS A 466 0.08 -9.76 25.07
C LYS A 466 0.61 -10.18 23.70
N VAL A 467 1.90 -10.52 23.61
CA VAL A 467 2.50 -11.02 22.37
C VAL A 467 2.01 -12.44 22.08
N GLN A 468 1.90 -13.31 23.09
CA GLN A 468 1.38 -14.66 22.91
C GLN A 468 -0.06 -14.68 22.39
N ASN A 469 -0.93 -13.81 22.91
CA ASN A 469 -2.33 -13.75 22.50
C ASN A 469 -2.49 -13.47 20.99
N VAL A 470 -1.53 -12.78 20.36
CA VAL A 470 -1.53 -12.53 18.91
C VAL A 470 -1.40 -13.83 18.11
N LEU A 471 -0.57 -14.76 18.57
CA LEU A 471 -0.27 -16.00 17.86
C LEU A 471 -1.23 -17.13 18.23
N ARG A 472 -1.88 -17.01 19.39
CA ARG A 472 -2.75 -18.03 19.96
C ARG A 472 -3.94 -18.42 19.09
N ILE A 473 -4.44 -17.50 18.27
CA ILE A 473 -5.60 -17.73 17.39
C ILE A 473 -5.41 -18.98 16.51
N SER A 474 -4.21 -19.18 15.96
CA SER A 474 -3.91 -20.36 15.13
C SER A 474 -3.83 -21.66 15.96
N TYR A 475 -3.40 -21.58 17.22
CA TYR A 475 -3.39 -22.72 18.13
C TYR A 475 -4.81 -23.10 18.59
N ASP A 476 -5.66 -22.12 18.89
CA ASP A 476 -7.00 -22.39 19.40
C ASP A 476 -7.89 -23.15 18.40
N GLY A 477 -7.62 -23.01 17.08
CA GLY A 477 -8.28 -23.74 15.99
C GLY A 477 -7.79 -25.17 15.74
N LEU A 478 -6.77 -25.64 16.45
CA LEU A 478 -6.31 -27.03 16.40
C LEU A 478 -7.24 -27.98 17.16
N ASP A 479 -7.31 -29.23 16.72
CA ASP A 479 -7.96 -30.28 17.49
C ASP A 479 -7.15 -30.68 18.73
N ARG A 480 -7.64 -31.64 19.50
CA ARG A 480 -7.01 -32.03 20.77
C ARG A 480 -5.60 -32.62 20.57
N ASP A 481 -5.42 -33.47 19.56
CA ASP A 481 -4.17 -34.21 19.36
C ASP A 481 -3.15 -33.30 18.67
N GLU A 482 -3.59 -32.49 17.72
CA GLU A 482 -2.80 -31.41 17.13
C GLU A 482 -2.30 -30.41 18.18
N LYS A 483 -3.16 -29.99 19.14
CA LYS A 483 -2.76 -29.11 20.25
C LYS A 483 -1.67 -29.76 21.09
N ASN A 484 -1.83 -31.03 21.46
CA ASN A 484 -0.85 -31.74 22.27
C ASN A 484 0.47 -31.95 21.52
N ALA A 485 0.41 -32.32 20.23
CA ALA A 485 1.59 -32.44 19.39
C ALA A 485 2.33 -31.10 19.21
N PHE A 486 1.59 -29.99 19.03
CA PHE A 486 2.19 -28.65 19.02
C PHE A 486 2.96 -28.35 20.31
N LEU A 487 2.36 -28.66 21.48
CA LEU A 487 3.02 -28.46 22.78
C LEU A 487 4.24 -29.37 22.95
N ASP A 488 4.20 -30.60 22.46
CA ASP A 488 5.35 -31.51 22.45
C ASP A 488 6.49 -30.97 21.60
N VAL A 489 6.21 -30.49 20.40
CA VAL A 489 7.22 -29.88 19.53
C VAL A 489 7.83 -28.64 20.18
N ALA A 490 6.99 -27.78 20.78
CA ALA A 490 7.46 -26.59 21.49
C ALA A 490 8.36 -26.93 22.70
N CYS A 491 7.99 -27.95 23.47
CA CYS A 491 8.72 -28.34 24.67
C CYS A 491 10.02 -29.09 24.33
N PHE A 492 9.95 -30.07 23.43
CA PHE A 492 10.96 -31.12 23.29
C PHE A 492 11.58 -31.22 21.89
N TYR A 493 10.80 -31.04 20.82
CA TYR A 493 11.22 -31.52 19.49
C TYR A 493 11.53 -30.44 18.44
N LYS A 494 11.65 -29.17 18.84
CA LYS A 494 12.16 -28.14 17.94
C LYS A 494 13.62 -28.45 17.54
N GLY A 495 13.88 -28.46 16.24
CA GLY A 495 15.21 -28.74 15.68
C GLY A 495 15.53 -30.22 15.55
N GLU A 496 14.58 -31.11 15.89
CA GLU A 496 14.75 -32.55 15.78
C GLU A 496 14.41 -33.08 14.39
N SER A 497 14.90 -34.28 14.09
CA SER A 497 14.59 -35.00 12.86
C SER A 497 13.09 -35.27 12.73
N ARG A 498 12.50 -34.91 11.59
CA ARG A 498 11.10 -35.17 11.21
C ARG A 498 10.70 -36.62 11.40
N ARG A 499 11.61 -37.57 11.15
CA ARG A 499 11.34 -39.00 11.40
C ARG A 499 11.24 -39.31 12.89
N HIS A 500 12.11 -38.72 13.69
CA HIS A 500 12.09 -38.88 15.14
C HIS A 500 10.83 -38.28 15.74
N VAL A 501 10.49 -37.03 15.36
CA VAL A 501 9.26 -36.36 15.82
C VAL A 501 8.04 -37.23 15.53
N LYS A 502 7.90 -37.70 14.28
CA LYS A 502 6.77 -38.59 13.90
C LYS A 502 6.72 -39.86 14.73
N SER A 503 7.85 -40.54 14.92
CA SER A 503 7.91 -41.75 15.74
C SER A 503 7.47 -41.50 17.18
N MET A 504 7.81 -40.34 17.75
CA MET A 504 7.38 -39.98 19.11
C MET A 504 5.89 -39.66 19.15
N LEU A 505 5.38 -38.93 18.16
CA LEU A 505 3.95 -38.61 18.03
C LEU A 505 3.10 -39.88 17.79
N ASP A 506 3.57 -40.82 16.97
CA ASP A 506 2.88 -42.11 16.74
C ASP A 506 2.73 -42.90 18.05
N GLY A 507 3.76 -42.92 18.89
CA GLY A 507 3.71 -43.58 20.19
C GLY A 507 2.78 -42.89 21.20
N ALA A 508 2.64 -41.57 21.12
CA ALA A 508 1.85 -40.76 22.06
C ALA A 508 0.37 -40.66 21.69
N TYR A 509 0.06 -40.57 20.40
CA TYR A 509 -1.29 -40.28 19.89
C TYR A 509 -1.91 -41.46 19.11
N GLY A 510 -1.12 -42.48 18.78
CA GLY A 510 -1.56 -43.84 18.45
C GLY A 510 -2.64 -44.00 17.38
N ASP A 511 -2.29 -43.95 16.09
CA ASP A 511 -3.04 -44.54 14.95
C ASP A 511 -2.37 -44.37 13.56
N GLY A 512 -1.10 -43.92 13.49
CA GLY A 512 -0.44 -43.59 12.21
C GLY A 512 -0.84 -42.22 11.64
N SER A 513 -1.53 -41.36 12.40
CA SER A 513 -1.85 -39.98 12.05
C SER A 513 -0.71 -38.97 12.24
N SER A 514 0.49 -39.37 12.71
CA SER A 514 1.59 -38.41 12.93
C SER A 514 1.98 -37.64 11.67
N GLU A 515 1.87 -38.25 10.48
CA GLU A 515 2.04 -37.54 9.21
C GLU A 515 0.98 -36.44 9.04
N ASN A 516 -0.29 -36.75 9.32
CA ASN A 516 -1.40 -35.82 9.20
C ASN A 516 -1.25 -34.66 10.20
N ILE A 517 -0.88 -34.95 11.45
CA ILE A 517 -0.66 -33.93 12.48
C ILE A 517 0.50 -33.01 12.09
N VAL A 518 1.66 -33.57 11.70
CA VAL A 518 2.81 -32.77 11.27
C VAL A 518 2.47 -31.93 10.03
N THR A 519 1.72 -32.50 9.09
CA THR A 519 1.26 -31.79 7.89
C THR A 519 0.32 -30.65 8.24
N SER A 520 -0.70 -30.89 9.07
CA SER A 520 -1.65 -29.87 9.55
C SER A 520 -0.94 -28.72 10.27
N LEU A 521 -0.01 -29.02 11.18
CA LEU A 521 0.78 -27.98 11.86
C LEU A 521 1.67 -27.20 10.89
N THR A 522 2.20 -27.86 9.85
CA THR A 522 3.00 -27.20 8.81
C THR A 522 2.13 -26.30 7.95
N ASP A 523 0.99 -26.80 7.46
CA ASP A 523 0.05 -26.07 6.62
C ASP A 523 -0.49 -24.82 7.34
N ARG A 524 -0.66 -24.88 8.66
CA ARG A 524 -1.08 -23.73 9.49
C ARG A 524 0.05 -22.76 9.87
N ALA A 525 1.24 -22.95 9.32
CA ALA A 525 2.45 -22.18 9.63
C ALA A 525 2.80 -22.15 11.13
N LEU A 526 2.46 -23.22 11.87
CA LEU A 526 2.78 -23.37 13.30
C LEU A 526 4.12 -24.07 13.52
N ILE A 527 4.53 -24.89 12.55
CA ILE A 527 5.87 -25.44 12.42
C ILE A 527 6.33 -25.29 10.97
N GLY A 528 7.63 -25.42 10.72
CA GLY A 528 8.20 -25.48 9.38
C GLY A 528 9.08 -26.71 9.25
N ILE A 529 9.38 -27.08 8.01
CA ILE A 529 10.42 -28.07 7.71
C ILE A 529 11.61 -27.32 7.12
N ALA A 530 12.81 -27.58 7.64
CA ALA A 530 14.01 -26.95 7.12
C ALA A 530 14.26 -27.31 5.65
N HIS A 531 15.12 -26.55 4.97
CA HIS A 531 15.42 -26.76 3.54
C HIS A 531 15.97 -28.16 3.21
N ASP A 532 16.52 -28.86 4.20
CA ASP A 532 16.95 -30.26 4.05
C ASP A 532 15.78 -31.26 3.93
N GLY A 533 14.55 -30.84 4.22
CA GLY A 533 13.36 -31.68 4.25
C GLY A 533 13.30 -32.65 5.43
N LEU A 534 14.26 -32.58 6.35
CA LEU A 534 14.52 -33.57 7.39
C LEU A 534 14.34 -33.04 8.80
N THR A 535 14.38 -31.71 9.01
CA THR A 535 14.37 -31.13 10.35
C THR A 535 13.08 -30.34 10.63
N VAL A 536 12.45 -30.59 11.77
CA VAL A 536 11.26 -29.83 12.22
C VAL A 536 11.72 -28.53 12.88
N MET A 537 11.22 -27.42 12.38
CA MET A 537 11.49 -26.08 12.87
C MET A 537 10.23 -25.48 13.50
N MET A 538 10.41 -24.59 14.47
CA MET A 538 9.32 -23.83 15.07
C MET A 538 9.83 -22.42 15.36
N HIS A 539 9.06 -21.40 14.99
CA HIS A 539 9.40 -20.01 15.27
C HIS A 539 9.51 -19.79 16.79
N ASP A 540 10.49 -19.01 17.23
CA ASP A 540 10.79 -18.79 18.65
C ASP A 540 9.56 -18.32 19.44
N LEU A 541 8.83 -17.34 18.90
CA LEU A 541 7.55 -16.90 19.51
C LEU A 541 6.50 -18.01 19.66
N LEU A 542 6.39 -18.95 18.71
CA LEU A 542 5.44 -20.06 18.79
C LEU A 542 5.89 -21.07 19.84
N GLN A 543 7.20 -21.34 19.92
CA GLN A 543 7.78 -22.20 20.94
C GLN A 543 7.53 -21.63 22.34
N GLU A 544 7.78 -20.35 22.55
CA GLU A 544 7.52 -19.68 23.81
C GLU A 544 6.03 -19.60 24.12
N MET A 545 5.17 -19.44 23.11
CA MET A 545 3.73 -19.57 23.26
C MET A 545 3.36 -20.94 23.83
N GLY A 546 3.81 -22.03 23.19
CA GLY A 546 3.55 -23.39 23.64
C GLY A 546 4.06 -23.67 25.05
N ARG A 547 5.31 -23.31 25.34
CA ARG A 547 5.90 -23.44 26.69
C ARG A 547 5.15 -22.60 27.72
N GLY A 548 4.72 -21.40 27.35
CA GLY A 548 3.91 -20.56 28.21
C GLY A 548 2.54 -21.16 28.51
N ILE A 549 1.88 -21.79 27.54
CA ILE A 549 0.60 -22.50 27.75
C ILE A 549 0.77 -23.56 28.84
N VAL A 550 1.80 -24.41 28.73
CA VAL A 550 2.05 -25.45 29.73
C VAL A 550 2.40 -24.86 31.10
N LYS A 551 3.17 -23.77 31.14
CA LYS A 551 3.53 -23.09 32.40
C LYS A 551 2.30 -22.54 33.13
N HIS A 552 1.26 -22.13 32.41
CA HIS A 552 0.01 -21.62 32.97
C HIS A 552 -0.97 -22.70 33.42
N GLU A 553 -0.71 -23.99 33.16
CA GLU A 553 -1.56 -25.08 33.66
C GLU A 553 -1.53 -25.16 35.20
N SER A 554 -0.37 -24.89 35.80
CA SER A 554 -0.20 -24.86 37.26
C SER A 554 1.07 -24.11 37.66
N ASP A 555 1.01 -23.39 38.78
CA ASP A 555 2.19 -22.82 39.43
C ASP A 555 3.14 -23.91 39.94
N ASP A 556 2.61 -25.07 40.35
CA ASP A 556 3.42 -26.23 40.74
C ASP A 556 3.87 -27.01 39.49
N PRO A 557 5.19 -27.08 39.18
CA PRO A 557 5.67 -27.82 38.02
C PRO A 557 5.25 -29.29 38.03
N GLY A 558 5.10 -29.91 39.21
CA GLY A 558 4.71 -31.32 39.33
C GLY A 558 3.28 -31.64 38.87
N GLN A 559 2.45 -30.62 38.63
CA GLN A 559 1.06 -30.72 38.16
C GLN A 559 0.90 -30.28 36.69
N ARG A 560 1.98 -29.90 36.01
CA ARG A 560 1.95 -29.53 34.59
C ARG A 560 2.02 -30.78 33.72
N SER A 561 1.42 -30.71 32.53
CA SER A 561 1.39 -31.79 31.55
C SER A 561 2.78 -32.12 30.99
N ARG A 562 3.68 -31.12 30.91
CA ARG A 562 5.05 -31.26 30.38
C ARG A 562 6.03 -30.48 31.24
N LEU A 563 7.25 -30.99 31.32
CA LEU A 563 8.39 -30.34 31.99
C LEU A 563 9.57 -30.25 31.03
N TRP A 564 9.92 -29.03 30.62
CA TRP A 564 11.02 -28.77 29.68
C TRP A 564 12.14 -27.91 30.30
N ASP A 565 11.85 -27.19 31.40
CA ASP A 565 12.86 -26.43 32.13
C ASP A 565 13.64 -27.37 33.06
N GLN A 566 14.97 -27.32 32.97
CA GLN A 566 15.85 -28.22 33.73
C GLN A 566 15.71 -28.05 35.26
N ASN A 567 15.47 -26.81 35.73
CA ASN A 567 15.30 -26.56 37.17
C ASN A 567 13.95 -27.09 37.64
N ASP A 568 12.90 -26.90 36.85
CA ASP A 568 11.57 -27.46 37.14
C ASP A 568 11.63 -29.00 37.19
N VAL A 569 12.26 -29.65 36.20
CA VAL A 569 12.48 -31.11 36.18
C VAL A 569 13.22 -31.57 37.44
N TYR A 570 14.36 -30.93 37.75
CA TYR A 570 15.14 -31.27 38.94
C TYR A 570 14.32 -31.09 40.23
N SER A 571 13.56 -30.00 40.35
CA SER A 571 12.73 -29.71 41.52
C SER A 571 11.63 -30.75 41.73
N VAL A 572 11.01 -31.24 40.65
CA VAL A 572 9.95 -32.26 40.73
C VAL A 572 10.54 -33.62 41.08
N LEU A 573 11.65 -34.01 40.44
CA LEU A 573 12.33 -35.28 40.71
C LEU A 573 12.86 -35.35 42.15
N THR A 574 13.35 -34.23 42.69
CA THR A 574 13.85 -34.16 44.07
C THR A 574 12.74 -34.11 45.11
N ARG A 575 11.60 -33.45 44.83
CA ARG A 575 10.42 -33.41 45.72
C ARG A 575 9.70 -34.76 45.80
N LYS A 576 9.61 -35.50 44.69
CA LYS A 576 8.88 -36.78 44.65
C LYS A 576 9.66 -37.98 45.19
N GLY A 577 10.93 -37.82 45.57
CA GLY A 577 11.75 -38.77 46.32
C GLY A 577 11.66 -40.23 45.84
N VAL A 578 12.64 -40.69 45.03
CA VAL A 578 12.88 -42.12 44.73
C VAL A 578 11.58 -42.93 44.50
N ILE A 579 11.01 -42.83 43.30
CA ILE A 579 10.01 -43.80 42.84
C ILE A 579 10.52 -44.35 41.52
N GLU A 580 10.64 -45.68 41.49
CA GLU A 580 11.09 -46.49 40.36
C GLU A 580 10.37 -46.06 39.07
N PHE A 581 11.16 -45.74 38.04
CA PHE A 581 10.66 -45.70 36.67
C PHE A 581 10.55 -47.17 36.22
N GLU A 582 9.34 -47.70 36.08
CA GLU A 582 9.14 -48.85 35.18
C GLU A 582 9.34 -48.33 33.75
N CYS A 583 10.41 -48.83 33.12
CA CYS A 583 10.86 -48.49 31.76
C CYS A 583 9.81 -48.76 30.68
#